data_AF-A0A1I4GEA4-F1
#
_entry.id   AF-A0A1I4GEA4-F1
#
_cell.length_a   1.000
_cell.length_b   1.000
_cell.length_c   1.000
_cell.angle_alpha   90.00
_cell.angle_beta   90.00
_cell.angle_gamma   90.00
#
_symmetry.space_group_name_H-M   'P 1'
#
loop_
_entity.id
_entity.type
_entity.pdbx_description
1 polymer ?
#
loop_
_entity_poly.entity_id
_entity_poly.type
_entity_poly.pdbx_seq_one_letter_code
_entity_poly.pdbx_strand_id
1 'polypeptide(L)' 'VLYRVKRRIEKAKAQVRARVEHPFRVIKRQFGYVKVRFRGLAKNTAQLVTLFALSNLWMARKHLRVAGEVRP' A
#
# COMPACT_ATOMS: atom_id res chain seq x y z
N VAL A 1 -26.54 21.60 -11.39
CA VAL A 1 -26.50 20.11 -11.27
C VAL A 1 -25.14 19.52 -11.61
N LEU A 2 -24.58 19.81 -12.80
CA LEU A 2 -23.27 19.34 -13.28
C LEU A 2 -22.11 19.47 -12.28
N TYR A 3 -22.00 20.63 -11.62
CA TYR A 3 -20.95 20.88 -10.63
C TYR A 3 -21.00 19.92 -9.43
N ARG A 4 -22.21 19.56 -8.97
CA ARG A 4 -22.42 18.65 -7.83
C ARG A 4 -22.02 17.22 -8.19
N VAL A 5 -22.28 16.80 -9.44
CA VAL A 5 -21.88 15.50 -9.98
C VAL A 5 -20.35 15.43 -10.14
N LYS A 6 -19.73 16.44 -10.75
CA LYS A 6 -18.26 16.52 -10.91
C LYS A 6 -17.54 16.46 -9.56
N ARG A 7 -18.03 17.18 -8.55
CA ARG A 7 -17.46 17.15 -7.20
C ARG A 7 -17.53 15.76 -6.56
N ARG A 8 -18.64 15.03 -6.74
CA ARG A 8 -18.77 13.65 -6.21
C ARG A 8 -17.78 12.69 -6.87
N ILE A 9 -17.60 12.80 -8.19
CA ILE A 9 -16.64 11.98 -8.94
C ILE A 9 -15.21 12.27 -8.46
N GLU A 10 -14.81 13.53 -8.36
CA GLU A 10 -13.46 13.88 -7.90
C GLU A 10 -13.20 13.46 -6.45
N LYS A 11 -14.22 13.53 -5.58
CA LYS A 11 -14.12 12.99 -4.22
C LYS A 11 -13.89 11.49 -4.22
N ALA A 12 -14.62 10.73 -5.05
CA ALA A 12 -14.43 9.29 -5.16
C ALA A 12 -13.03 8.94 -5.67
N LYS A 13 -12.53 9.64 -6.71
CA LYS A 13 -11.17 9.48 -7.22
C LYS A 13 -10.12 9.75 -6.14
N ALA A 14 -10.28 10.84 -5.38
CA ALA A 14 -9.37 11.19 -4.29
C ALA A 14 -9.34 10.13 -3.19
N GLN A 15 -10.50 9.57 -2.82
CA GLN A 15 -10.59 8.49 -1.82
C GLN A 15 -9.86 7.22 -2.29
N VAL A 16 -10.04 6.83 -3.55
CA VAL A 16 -9.32 5.68 -4.12
C VAL A 16 -7.82 5.94 -4.16
N ARG A 17 -7.39 7.13 -4.59
CA ARG A 17 -5.97 7.52 -4.59
C ARG A 17 -5.35 7.42 -3.20
N ALA A 18 -5.99 7.96 -2.18
CA ALA A 18 -5.50 7.91 -0.81
C ALA A 18 -5.29 6.47 -0.30
N ARG A 19 -6.19 5.53 -0.67
CA ARG A 19 -6.04 4.11 -0.32
C ARG A 19 -4.85 3.46 -1.00
N VAL A 20 -4.61 3.78 -2.28
CA VAL A 20 -3.52 3.21 -3.08
C VAL A 20 -2.17 3.81 -2.70
N GLU A 21 -2.11 5.12 -2.46
CA GLU A 21 -0.90 5.83 -2.05
C GLU A 21 -0.32 5.32 -0.73
N HIS A 22 -1.16 4.77 0.15
CA HIS A 22 -0.73 4.29 1.46
C HIS A 22 0.23 3.08 1.38
N PRO A 23 -0.10 1.95 0.72
CA PRO A 23 0.85 0.87 0.44
C PRO A 23 2.12 1.35 -0.27
N PHE A 24 2.00 2.24 -1.26
CA PHE A 24 3.16 2.80 -1.95
C PHE A 24 4.09 3.58 -1.01
N ARG A 25 3.53 4.34 -0.07
CA ARG A 25 4.31 5.03 0.97
C ARG A 25 5.04 4.04 1.86
N VAL A 26 4.37 2.98 2.30
CA VAL A 26 4.98 1.92 3.14
C VAL A 26 6.14 1.25 2.41
N ILE A 27 5.94 0.83 1.16
CA ILE A 27 6.97 0.20 0.34
C ILE A 27 8.18 1.12 0.13
N LYS A 28 7.95 2.40 -0.20
CA LYS A 28 9.04 3.36 -0.48
C LYS A 28 9.77 3.81 0.79
N ARG A 29 9.07 4.02 1.90
CA ARG A 29 9.64 4.61 3.13
C ARG A 29 10.08 3.55 4.14
N GLN A 30 9.26 2.52 4.38
CA GLN A 30 9.54 1.51 5.40
C GLN A 30 10.43 0.39 4.86
N PHE A 31 10.19 -0.05 3.63
CA PHE A 31 10.97 -1.11 2.98
C PHE A 31 12.09 -0.59 2.07
N GLY A 32 12.21 0.73 1.90
CA GLY A 32 13.32 1.37 1.17
C GLY A 32 13.34 1.12 -0.35
N TYR A 33 12.23 0.66 -0.95
CA TYR A 33 12.16 0.40 -2.38
C TYR A 33 11.96 1.69 -3.19
N VAL A 34 13.05 2.46 -3.34
CA VAL A 34 13.05 3.79 -3.99
C VAL A 34 13.57 3.75 -5.43
N LYS A 35 14.41 2.77 -5.78
CA LYS A 35 15.00 2.63 -7.12
C LYS A 35 14.82 1.19 -7.63
N VAL A 36 14.45 1.06 -8.91
CA VAL A 36 14.38 -0.22 -9.63
C VAL A 36 15.65 -0.39 -10.47
N ARG A 37 16.13 -1.62 -10.61
CA ARG A 37 17.22 -1.94 -11.54
C ARG A 37 16.61 -2.43 -12.85
N PHE A 38 17.11 -1.99 -14.01
CA PHE A 38 16.59 -2.48 -15.30
C PHE A 38 17.00 -3.93 -15.60
N ARG A 39 18.12 -4.39 -15.04
CA ARG A 39 18.56 -5.79 -15.17
C ARG A 39 17.75 -6.68 -14.23
N GLY A 40 17.43 -7.88 -14.71
CA GLY A 40 16.73 -8.89 -13.90
C GLY A 40 15.27 -8.57 -13.63
N LEU A 41 14.51 -8.17 -14.66
CA LEU A 41 13.09 -7.79 -14.56
C LEU A 41 12.25 -8.80 -13.77
N ALA A 42 12.41 -10.10 -14.03
CA ALA A 42 11.68 -11.15 -13.32
C ALA A 42 11.91 -11.10 -11.79
N LYS A 43 13.16 -10.89 -11.36
CA LYS A 43 13.52 -10.78 -9.94
C LYS A 43 12.94 -9.52 -9.32
N ASN A 44 12.94 -8.40 -10.04
CA ASN A 44 12.37 -7.15 -9.55
C ASN A 44 10.84 -7.24 -9.40
N THR A 45 10.16 -7.90 -10.35
CA THR A 45 8.72 -8.17 -10.26
C THR A 45 8.40 -9.05 -9.06
N ALA A 46 9.14 -10.15 -8.86
CA ALA A 46 8.97 -11.02 -7.70
C ALA A 46 9.21 -10.28 -6.37
N GLN A 47 10.22 -9.40 -6.32
CA GLN A 47 10.49 -8.55 -5.16
C GLN A 47 9.33 -7.58 -4.90
N LEU A 48 8.82 -6.92 -5.95
CA LEU A 48 7.69 -5.99 -5.83
C LEU A 48 6.43 -6.69 -5.30
N VAL A 49 6.08 -7.86 -5.84
CA VAL A 49 4.94 -8.66 -5.36
C VAL A 49 5.10 -9.01 -3.89
N THR A 50 6.28 -9.47 -3.50
CA THR A 50 6.60 -9.77 -2.10
C THR A 50 6.44 -8.55 -1.20
N LEU A 51 6.95 -7.38 -1.61
CA LEU A 51 6.84 -6.14 -0.85
C LEU A 51 5.39 -5.68 -0.68
N PHE A 52 4.53 -5.89 -1.68
CA PHE A 52 3.10 -5.61 -1.54
C PHE A 52 2.42 -6.55 -0.53
N ALA A 53 2.76 -7.85 -0.53
CA ALA A 53 2.26 -8.78 0.48
C ALA A 53 2.71 -8.37 1.90
N LEU A 54 3.99 -8.01 2.07
CA LEU A 54 4.52 -7.53 3.35
C LEU A 54 3.92 -6.18 3.78
N SER A 55 3.60 -5.30 2.83
CA SER A 55 2.90 -4.04 3.13
C SER A 55 1.53 -4.30 3.74
N ASN A 56 0.79 -5.31 3.27
CA ASN A 56 -0.50 -5.69 3.85
C ASN A 56 -0.34 -6.13 5.31
N LEU A 57 0.66 -6.97 5.60
CA LEU A 57 0.97 -7.39 6.97
C LEU A 57 1.37 -6.20 7.86
N TRP A 58 2.20 -5.30 7.35
CA TRP A 58 2.63 -4.12 8.08
C TRP A 58 1.44 -3.18 8.41
N MET A 59 0.50 -3.02 7.49
CA MET A 59 -0.73 -2.26 7.73
C MET A 59 -1.63 -2.92 8.78
N ALA A 60 -1.72 -4.25 8.75
CA ALA A 60 -2.49 -5.02 9.72
C ALA A 60 -1.82 -5.14 11.10
N ARG A 61 -0.56 -4.70 11.26
CA ARG A 61 0.26 -4.92 12.48
C ARG A 61 -0.44 -4.55 13.79
N LYS A 62 -1.26 -3.49 13.81
CA LYS A 62 -1.95 -3.08 15.04
C LYS A 62 -3.00 -4.11 15.45
N HIS A 63 -3.75 -4.65 14.48
CA HIS A 63 -4.73 -5.70 14.72
C HIS A 63 -4.06 -7.03 15.05
N LEU A 64 -2.99 -7.38 14.33
CA LEU A 64 -2.25 -8.62 14.53
C LEU A 64 -1.52 -8.66 15.88
N ARG A 65 -1.02 -7.52 16.38
CA ARG A 65 -0.39 -7.45 17.71
C ARG A 65 -1.37 -7.71 18.85
N VAL A 66 -2.64 -7.33 18.72
CA VAL A 66 -3.68 -7.60 19.72
C VAL A 66 -4.07 -9.09 19.71
N ALA A 67 -4.10 -9.72 18.53
CA ALA A 67 -4.34 -11.17 18.41
C ALA A 67 -3.20 -12.04 18.97
N GLY A 68 -2.02 -11.45 19.18
CA GLY A 68 -0.81 -12.11 19.67
C GLY A 68 -0.55 -11.96 21.16
N GLU A 69 -1.51 -11.45 21.95
CA GLU A 69 -1.46 -11.67 23.40
C GLU A 69 -1.56 -13.17 23.64
N VAL A 70 -0.38 -13.79 23.80
CA VAL A 70 -0.25 -15.16 24.29
C VAL A 70 -0.92 -15.13 25.65
N ARG A 71 -2.10 -15.75 25.76
CA ARG A 71 -2.74 -16.00 27.06
C ARG A 71 -1.66 -16.62 27.95
N PRO A 72 -1.49 -16.12 29.19
CA PRO A 72 -0.44 -16.63 30.08
C PRO A 72 -0.54 -18.14 30.27
#